data_AF-V5TDA0-F1
#
_entry.id   AF-V5TDA0-F1
#
_cell.length_a   1.000
_cell.length_b   1.000
_cell.length_c   1.000
_cell.angle_alpha   90.00
_cell.angle_beta   90.00
_cell.angle_gamma   90.00
#
_symmetry.space_group_name_H-M   'P 1'
#
loop_
_entity.id
_entity.type
_entity.pdbx_description
1 polymer ?
#
loop_
_entity_poly.entity_id
_entity_poly.type
_entity_poly.pdbx_seq_one_letter_code
_entity_poly.pdbx_strand_id
1 'polypeptide(L)'
;KSNIGHTEGAAGIAGIIKVALALKHHMLPASLHFKQPNPQIPWSDIPLVVQQQTTPWPADFGPAIAGVSSFGISGTNAHVVLTEAPERSTSTGREVGSSCKSYLLPISAHTAEALDAMARAYQERVLHDNGHDVAFHDICYTASARRTHHDFRLSMLARSCEDINEQLDAFLKHETRRGVAAGRKVPDLERKVVFVCPGQGSQWLGMARRLVDEERIFREAIERCAEALSRYADWSLLDEIRADASNSRLEELDVVQPVLFAVQVALAALWRSWGIEPVAVVGHSMGKVAAAHVAGIINLDEAARIIGRRSQVVERRASGHGKMAVVELPVEGVERLLAKYEGRVVVAACNGPTTTVISGEAEALGEISQTAQNQEIFFQFVKVDYASHSPHMDPLRDELLDVFGDIHPRQASVAMMSTTGAAAMLDGRECDAEYWYRNL
;
A
#
# COMPACT_ATOMS: atom_id res chain seq x y z
N LYS A 1 -30.63 -38.48 11.04
CA LYS A 1 -31.85 -38.99 10.37
C LYS A 1 -33.13 -38.48 11.05
N SER A 2 -33.27 -38.60 12.37
CA SER A 2 -34.44 -38.09 13.12
C SER A 2 -34.80 -36.61 12.82
N ASN A 3 -33.82 -35.76 12.49
CA ASN A 3 -34.04 -34.34 12.24
C ASN A 3 -34.19 -33.98 10.75
N ILE A 4 -33.54 -34.72 9.84
CA ILE A 4 -33.37 -34.33 8.42
C ILE A 4 -33.76 -35.45 7.43
N GLY A 5 -34.34 -36.55 7.91
CA GLY A 5 -34.62 -37.73 7.10
C GLY A 5 -33.37 -38.54 6.71
N HIS A 6 -33.54 -39.48 5.77
CA HIS A 6 -32.44 -40.23 5.16
C HIS A 6 -31.99 -39.51 3.89
N THR A 7 -30.78 -38.95 3.90
CA THR A 7 -30.21 -38.20 2.77
C THR A 7 -29.47 -39.11 1.77
N GLU A 8 -29.91 -40.36 1.67
CA GLU A 8 -29.28 -41.44 0.87
C GLU A 8 -27.75 -41.43 0.89
N GLY A 9 -27.11 -41.19 -0.27
CA GLY A 9 -25.65 -41.16 -0.40
C GLY A 9 -24.95 -40.14 0.50
N ALA A 10 -25.65 -39.10 0.97
CA ALA A 10 -25.12 -38.10 1.89
C ALA A 10 -25.36 -38.44 3.37
N ALA A 11 -25.97 -39.58 3.70
CA ALA A 11 -26.32 -39.92 5.09
C ALA A 11 -25.09 -40.09 5.99
N GLY A 12 -24.01 -40.67 5.45
CA GLY A 12 -22.75 -40.84 6.17
C GLY A 12 -22.11 -39.50 6.52
N ILE A 13 -21.90 -38.63 5.52
CA ILE A 13 -21.28 -37.31 5.73
C ILE A 13 -22.15 -36.40 6.61
N ALA A 14 -23.48 -36.47 6.51
CA ALA A 14 -24.37 -35.74 7.42
C ALA A 14 -24.19 -36.19 8.89
N GLY A 15 -23.96 -37.49 9.13
CA GLY A 15 -23.60 -38.02 10.45
C GLY A 15 -22.26 -37.47 10.94
N ILE A 16 -21.25 -37.40 10.06
CA ILE A 16 -19.95 -36.81 10.36
C ILE A 16 -20.07 -35.32 10.71
N ILE A 17 -20.83 -34.53 9.94
CA ILE A 17 -21.05 -33.10 10.22
C ILE A 17 -21.72 -32.92 11.60
N LYS A 18 -22.73 -33.74 11.92
CA LYS A 18 -23.37 -33.72 13.25
C LYS A 18 -22.34 -33.96 14.35
N VAL A 19 -21.52 -35.00 14.22
CA VAL A 19 -20.51 -35.34 15.23
C VAL A 19 -19.43 -34.26 15.33
N ALA A 20 -18.94 -33.73 14.21
CA ALA A 20 -17.94 -32.66 14.20
C ALA A 20 -18.44 -31.39 14.90
N LEU A 21 -19.71 -31.00 14.68
CA LEU A 21 -20.33 -29.88 15.39
C LEU A 21 -20.57 -30.19 16.87
N ALA A 22 -20.98 -31.41 17.21
CA ALA A 22 -21.17 -31.84 18.59
C ALA A 22 -19.86 -31.82 19.39
N LEU A 23 -18.76 -32.27 18.78
CA LEU A 23 -17.40 -32.18 19.35
C LEU A 23 -16.97 -30.72 19.50
N LYS A 24 -17.10 -29.91 18.45
CA LYS A 24 -16.74 -28.47 18.47
C LYS A 24 -17.45 -27.69 19.58
N HIS A 25 -18.73 -27.97 19.79
CA HIS A 25 -19.54 -27.28 20.78
C HIS A 25 -19.57 -27.99 22.14
N HIS A 26 -18.92 -29.14 22.28
CA HIS A 26 -19.00 -30.02 23.47
C HIS A 26 -20.45 -30.28 23.92
N MET A 27 -21.35 -30.52 22.97
CA MET A 27 -22.79 -30.71 23.22
C MET A 27 -23.34 -31.86 22.37
N LEU A 28 -24.10 -32.76 23.00
CA LEU A 28 -24.77 -33.88 22.35
C LEU A 28 -26.23 -33.51 22.02
N PRO A 29 -26.58 -33.32 20.73
CA PRO A 29 -27.94 -32.95 20.34
C PRO A 29 -28.92 -34.15 20.41
N ALA A 30 -30.17 -33.86 20.77
CA ALA A 30 -31.25 -34.83 20.88
C ALA A 30 -31.53 -35.59 19.57
N SER A 31 -31.85 -36.88 19.71
CA SER A 31 -32.47 -37.72 18.69
C SER A 31 -33.99 -37.64 18.84
N LEU A 32 -34.65 -37.10 17.83
CA LEU A 32 -36.10 -36.87 17.86
C LEU A 32 -36.90 -38.17 17.70
N HIS A 33 -38.16 -38.13 18.13
CA HIS A 33 -39.17 -39.19 17.94
C HIS A 33 -38.90 -40.51 18.69
N PHE A 34 -37.91 -40.56 19.58
CA PHE A 34 -37.68 -41.69 20.47
C PHE A 34 -38.59 -41.59 21.70
N LYS A 35 -39.80 -42.17 21.63
CA LYS A 35 -40.77 -42.21 22.76
C LYS A 35 -40.88 -43.58 23.38
N GLN A 36 -41.11 -44.61 22.56
CA GLN A 36 -41.20 -46.00 22.98
C GLN A 36 -40.05 -46.79 22.35
N PRO A 37 -39.13 -47.37 23.16
CA PRO A 37 -38.03 -48.16 22.63
C PRO A 37 -38.55 -49.41 21.89
N ASN A 38 -37.82 -49.87 20.87
CA ASN A 38 -38.18 -51.11 20.16
C ASN A 38 -38.05 -52.30 21.13
N PRO A 39 -39.13 -53.07 21.39
CA PRO A 39 -39.12 -54.18 22.36
C PRO A 39 -38.27 -55.37 21.92
N GLN A 40 -37.87 -55.46 20.65
CA GLN A 40 -36.98 -56.51 20.14
C GLN A 40 -35.50 -56.28 20.51
N ILE A 41 -35.17 -55.09 21.03
CA ILE A 41 -33.82 -54.76 21.48
C ILE A 41 -33.79 -54.90 23.00
N PRO A 42 -32.86 -55.70 23.59
CA PRO A 42 -32.77 -55.88 25.03
C PRO A 42 -32.07 -54.67 25.68
N TRP A 43 -32.77 -53.54 25.79
CA TRP A 43 -32.22 -52.26 26.26
C TRP A 43 -31.64 -52.30 27.68
N SER A 44 -32.13 -53.18 28.55
CA SER A 44 -31.60 -53.37 29.91
C SER A 44 -30.21 -54.01 29.94
N ASP A 45 -29.84 -54.71 28.85
CA ASP A 45 -28.66 -55.57 28.81
C ASP A 45 -27.52 -54.94 27.99
N ILE A 46 -27.78 -53.79 27.37
CA ILE A 46 -26.81 -53.05 26.56
C ILE A 46 -26.46 -51.71 27.21
N PRO A 47 -25.18 -51.31 27.25
CA PRO A 47 -24.76 -50.04 27.85
C PRO A 47 -25.00 -48.85 26.91
N LEU A 48 -26.19 -48.79 26.27
CA LEU A 48 -26.55 -47.77 25.28
C LEU A 48 -27.75 -46.96 25.75
N VAL A 49 -27.60 -45.64 25.73
CA VAL A 49 -28.67 -44.69 26.02
C VAL A 49 -28.92 -43.84 24.77
N VAL A 50 -30.19 -43.72 24.37
CA VAL A 50 -30.56 -42.82 23.27
C VAL A 50 -30.66 -41.40 23.80
N GLN A 51 -29.90 -40.50 23.20
CA GLN A 51 -29.90 -39.08 23.54
C GLN A 51 -31.27 -38.45 23.22
N GLN A 52 -32.08 -38.13 24.23
CA GLN A 52 -33.44 -37.56 24.04
C GLN A 52 -33.51 -36.04 24.20
N GLN A 53 -32.51 -35.44 24.85
CA GLN A 53 -32.40 -33.99 25.08
C GLN A 53 -31.03 -33.51 24.65
N THR A 54 -30.84 -32.21 24.44
CA THR A 54 -29.51 -31.68 24.18
C THR A 54 -28.78 -31.51 25.51
N THR A 55 -27.66 -32.21 25.70
CA THR A 55 -26.88 -32.16 26.96
C THR A 55 -25.40 -31.91 26.69
N PRO A 56 -24.62 -31.43 27.67
CA PRO A 56 -23.17 -31.38 27.57
C PRO A 56 -22.56 -32.74 27.23
N TRP A 57 -21.41 -32.71 26.57
CA TRP A 57 -20.59 -33.90 26.38
C TRP A 57 -20.07 -34.39 27.75
N PRO A 58 -20.16 -35.69 28.07
CA PRO A 58 -19.66 -36.22 29.35
C PRO A 58 -18.16 -35.96 29.53
N ALA A 59 -17.76 -35.30 30.62
CA ALA A 59 -16.38 -34.89 30.87
C ALA A 59 -15.49 -36.00 31.45
N ASP A 60 -16.09 -37.07 31.99
CA ASP A 60 -15.39 -38.06 32.82
C ASP A 60 -14.54 -39.07 32.03
N PHE A 61 -14.56 -39.01 30.69
CA PHE A 61 -14.03 -40.08 29.83
C PHE A 61 -12.81 -39.67 28.98
N GLY A 62 -12.15 -38.55 29.32
CA GLY A 62 -11.02 -38.03 28.54
C GLY A 62 -11.48 -37.34 27.24
N PRO A 63 -10.67 -37.36 26.17
CA PRO A 63 -11.02 -36.68 24.92
C PRO A 63 -12.36 -37.14 24.37
N ALA A 64 -13.16 -36.19 23.87
CA ALA A 64 -14.46 -36.52 23.30
C ALA A 64 -14.29 -37.36 22.02
N ILE A 65 -14.76 -38.61 22.05
CA ILE A 65 -14.67 -39.58 20.94
C ILE A 65 -16.08 -40.03 20.53
N ALA A 66 -16.35 -40.11 19.22
CA ALA A 66 -17.61 -40.61 18.69
C ALA A 66 -17.45 -41.44 17.42
N GLY A 67 -18.28 -42.47 17.28
CA GLY A 67 -18.37 -43.31 16.09
C GLY A 67 -19.54 -42.90 15.18
N VAL A 68 -19.33 -42.92 13.88
CA VAL A 68 -20.37 -42.77 12.84
C VAL A 68 -20.41 -44.02 11.99
N SER A 69 -21.55 -44.70 11.98
CA SER A 69 -21.80 -45.89 11.15
C SER A 69 -22.73 -45.57 9.98
N SER A 70 -22.43 -46.13 8.81
CA SER A 70 -23.28 -46.09 7.62
C SER A 70 -23.31 -47.47 6.96
N PHE A 71 -24.51 -47.99 6.71
CA PHE A 71 -24.73 -49.33 6.16
C PHE A 71 -25.52 -49.20 4.86
N GLY A 72 -24.89 -49.55 3.74
CA GLY A 72 -25.50 -49.48 2.42
C GLY A 72 -26.37 -50.70 2.12
N ILE A 73 -27.40 -50.51 1.31
CA ILE A 73 -28.30 -51.61 0.91
C ILE A 73 -27.58 -52.73 0.14
N SER A 74 -26.45 -52.43 -0.51
CA SER A 74 -25.58 -53.42 -1.17
C SER A 74 -24.83 -54.33 -0.20
N GLY A 75 -24.93 -54.09 1.12
CA GLY A 75 -24.17 -54.80 2.16
C GLY A 75 -22.81 -54.18 2.49
N THR A 76 -22.44 -53.07 1.84
CA THR A 76 -21.19 -52.35 2.14
C THR A 76 -21.35 -51.49 3.38
N ASN A 77 -20.50 -51.73 4.38
CA ASN A 77 -20.53 -51.06 5.69
C ASN A 77 -19.32 -50.15 5.86
N ALA A 78 -19.53 -48.97 6.44
CA ALA A 78 -18.48 -48.04 6.82
C ALA A 78 -18.67 -47.59 8.27
N HIS A 79 -17.56 -47.47 9.00
CA HIS A 79 -17.53 -46.93 10.34
C HIS A 79 -16.33 -45.97 10.48
N VAL A 80 -16.56 -44.79 11.04
CA VAL A 80 -15.54 -43.77 11.25
C VAL A 80 -15.54 -43.38 12.72
N VAL A 81 -14.36 -43.29 13.32
CA VAL A 81 -14.15 -42.78 14.68
C VAL A 81 -13.59 -41.36 14.58
N LEU A 82 -14.23 -40.42 15.26
CA LEU A 82 -13.82 -39.02 15.38
C LEU A 82 -13.41 -38.74 16.81
N THR A 83 -12.41 -37.87 16.97
CA THR A 83 -12.04 -37.27 18.26
C THR A 83 -12.04 -35.76 18.13
N GLU A 84 -12.16 -35.05 19.24
CA GLU A 84 -11.99 -33.60 19.28
C GLU A 84 -10.65 -33.15 18.67
N ALA A 85 -10.65 -31.94 18.12
CA ALA A 85 -9.41 -31.34 17.63
C ALA A 85 -8.49 -31.02 18.81
N PRO A 86 -7.15 -31.16 18.67
CA PRO A 86 -6.22 -30.77 19.73
C PRO A 86 -6.46 -29.33 20.18
N GLU A 87 -6.42 -29.10 21.50
CA GLU A 87 -6.49 -27.76 22.05
C GLU A 87 -5.42 -26.89 21.39
N ARG A 88 -5.86 -25.85 20.69
CA ARG A 88 -4.96 -24.79 20.27
C ARG A 88 -4.83 -23.88 21.47
N SER A 89 -3.61 -23.72 21.97
CA SER A 89 -3.28 -22.61 22.86
C SER A 89 -3.74 -21.33 22.15
N THR A 90 -4.87 -20.78 22.58
CA THR A 90 -5.22 -19.42 22.23
C THR A 90 -4.08 -18.61 22.82
N SER A 91 -3.26 -18.00 21.97
CA SER A 91 -2.31 -17.01 22.47
C SER A 91 -3.17 -15.94 23.11
N THR A 92 -3.29 -15.99 24.44
CA THR A 92 -3.96 -14.99 25.26
C THR A 92 -3.46 -13.65 24.80
N GLY A 93 -4.38 -12.85 24.24
CA GLY A 93 -4.15 -11.53 23.67
C GLY A 93 -2.71 -11.24 23.29
N ARG A 94 -2.36 -11.39 21.99
CA ARG A 94 -1.44 -10.37 21.46
C ARG A 94 -2.13 -9.05 21.80
N GLU A 95 -1.59 -8.31 22.77
CA GLU A 95 -1.82 -6.89 22.86
C GLU A 95 -1.43 -6.39 21.48
N VAL A 96 -2.41 -6.29 20.59
CA VAL A 96 -2.29 -5.51 19.38
C VAL A 96 -2.14 -4.12 19.97
N GLY A 97 -0.88 -3.72 20.16
CA GLY A 97 -0.54 -2.48 20.83
C GLY A 97 -1.46 -1.40 20.33
N SER A 98 -2.03 -0.66 21.29
CA SER A 98 -3.02 0.41 21.20
C SER A 98 -2.59 1.56 20.27
N SER A 99 -2.19 1.26 19.04
CA SER A 99 -2.10 2.21 17.95
C SER A 99 -3.33 2.01 17.07
N CYS A 100 -3.89 3.13 16.62
CA CYS A 100 -5.07 3.21 15.77
C CYS A 100 -4.76 2.62 14.38
N LYS A 101 -4.60 1.29 14.30
CA LYS A 101 -4.27 0.57 13.07
C LYS A 101 -5.52 0.51 12.19
N SER A 102 -5.44 1.13 11.03
CA SER A 102 -6.41 0.90 9.98
C SER A 102 -6.18 -0.49 9.37
N TYR A 103 -7.25 -1.23 9.13
CA TYR A 103 -7.25 -2.52 8.47
C TYR A 103 -7.90 -2.43 7.09
N LEU A 104 -7.44 -3.26 6.17
CA LEU A 104 -8.05 -3.41 4.85
C LEU A 104 -9.03 -4.60 4.91
N LEU A 105 -10.29 -4.38 4.57
CA LEU A 105 -11.25 -5.43 4.30
C LEU A 105 -11.42 -5.60 2.78
N PRO A 106 -10.77 -6.60 2.16
CA PRO A 106 -11.05 -6.97 0.79
C PRO A 106 -12.18 -8.01 0.73
N ILE A 107 -13.21 -7.74 -0.06
CA ILE A 107 -14.22 -8.73 -0.44
C ILE A 107 -14.28 -8.84 -1.96
N SER A 108 -14.67 -10.02 -2.45
CA SER A 108 -14.75 -10.25 -3.88
C SER A 108 -15.83 -11.25 -4.25
N ALA A 109 -16.29 -11.18 -5.49
CA ALA A 109 -17.29 -12.08 -6.05
C ALA A 109 -17.10 -12.28 -7.57
N HIS A 110 -17.83 -13.24 -8.13
CA HIS A 110 -17.81 -13.54 -9.57
C HIS A 110 -18.66 -12.56 -10.40
N THR A 111 -19.62 -11.85 -9.80
CA THR A 111 -20.47 -10.84 -10.46
C THR A 111 -20.64 -9.63 -9.55
N ALA A 112 -21.14 -8.52 -10.10
CA ALA A 112 -21.44 -7.31 -9.33
C ALA A 112 -22.55 -7.54 -8.30
N GLU A 113 -23.61 -8.27 -8.69
CA GLU A 113 -24.75 -8.58 -7.81
C GLU A 113 -24.33 -9.48 -6.65
N ALA A 114 -23.42 -10.43 -6.91
CA ALA A 114 -22.84 -11.27 -5.88
C ALA A 114 -21.90 -10.48 -4.94
N LEU A 115 -21.27 -9.41 -5.43
CA LEU A 115 -20.46 -8.51 -4.59
C LEU A 115 -21.35 -7.70 -3.63
N ASP A 116 -22.50 -7.21 -4.11
CA ASP A 116 -23.50 -6.54 -3.27
C ASP A 116 -24.09 -7.49 -2.23
N ALA A 117 -24.41 -8.73 -2.63
CA ALA A 117 -24.87 -9.76 -1.69
C ALA A 117 -23.80 -10.09 -0.63
N MET A 118 -22.52 -10.14 -1.04
CA MET A 118 -21.40 -10.33 -0.11
C MET A 118 -21.29 -9.15 0.86
N ALA A 119 -21.40 -7.91 0.38
CA ALA A 119 -21.36 -6.71 1.22
C ALA A 119 -22.48 -6.74 2.28
N ARG A 120 -23.71 -7.09 1.90
CA ARG A 120 -24.84 -7.26 2.85
C ARG A 120 -24.57 -8.37 3.86
N ALA A 121 -24.03 -9.51 3.43
CA ALA A 121 -23.70 -10.62 4.35
C ALA A 121 -22.61 -10.23 5.38
N TYR A 122 -21.63 -9.42 4.98
CA TYR A 122 -20.65 -8.86 5.93
C TYR A 122 -21.30 -7.86 6.89
N GLN A 123 -22.21 -7.00 6.40
CA GLN A 123 -22.94 -6.06 7.26
C GLN A 123 -23.78 -6.80 8.31
N GLU A 124 -24.53 -7.83 7.91
CA GLU A 124 -25.28 -8.69 8.84
C GLU A 124 -24.38 -9.36 9.88
N ARG A 125 -23.23 -9.88 9.45
CA ARG A 125 -22.25 -10.51 10.35
C ARG A 125 -21.70 -9.52 11.37
N VAL A 126 -21.29 -8.34 10.94
CA VAL A 126 -20.70 -7.31 11.81
C VAL A 126 -21.75 -6.79 12.81
N LEU A 127 -23.01 -6.66 12.39
CA LEU A 127 -24.12 -6.27 13.27
C LEU A 127 -24.48 -7.35 14.31
N HIS A 128 -24.35 -8.63 13.96
CA HIS A 128 -24.66 -9.74 14.87
C HIS A 128 -23.59 -10.00 15.94
N ASP A 129 -22.33 -9.69 15.69
CA ASP A 129 -21.20 -9.96 16.60
C ASP A 129 -20.94 -8.83 17.63
N ASN A 130 -21.91 -7.95 17.90
CA ASN A 130 -21.86 -6.86 18.90
C ASN A 130 -21.64 -7.30 20.38
N GLY A 131 -21.12 -8.50 20.65
CA GLY A 131 -20.88 -9.00 22.01
C GLY A 131 -19.98 -10.23 22.13
N HIS A 132 -19.31 -10.69 21.07
CA HIS A 132 -18.35 -11.81 21.16
C HIS A 132 -17.05 -11.39 20.46
N ASP A 133 -15.91 -11.65 21.11
CA ASP A 133 -14.52 -11.27 20.77
C ASP A 133 -14.00 -11.74 19.39
N VAL A 134 -14.74 -11.55 18.30
CA VAL A 134 -14.12 -11.57 16.97
C VAL A 134 -13.42 -10.23 16.83
N ALA A 135 -12.11 -10.22 17.09
CA ALA A 135 -11.30 -9.05 16.83
C ALA A 135 -11.49 -8.65 15.36
N PHE A 136 -11.90 -7.41 15.10
CA PHE A 136 -12.09 -6.85 13.75
C PHE A 136 -10.91 -7.17 12.79
N HIS A 137 -9.70 -7.21 13.35
CA HIS A 137 -8.49 -7.72 12.71
C HIS A 137 -8.66 -9.10 12.05
N ASP A 138 -9.26 -10.07 12.75
CA ASP A 138 -9.38 -11.46 12.29
C ASP A 138 -10.34 -11.60 11.11
N ILE A 139 -11.37 -10.74 11.05
CA ILE A 139 -12.27 -10.63 9.89
C ILE A 139 -11.45 -10.15 8.68
N CYS A 140 -10.71 -9.05 8.84
CA CYS A 140 -9.88 -8.48 7.78
C CYS A 140 -8.77 -9.46 7.33
N TYR A 141 -8.09 -10.11 8.28
CA TYR A 141 -7.08 -11.13 8.00
C TYR A 141 -7.66 -12.33 7.25
N THR A 142 -8.82 -12.83 7.69
CA THR A 142 -9.47 -13.97 7.04
C THR A 142 -9.90 -13.62 5.62
N ALA A 143 -10.49 -12.44 5.42
CA ALA A 143 -10.88 -11.95 4.10
C ALA A 143 -9.67 -11.73 3.17
N SER A 144 -8.55 -11.27 3.73
CA SER A 144 -7.32 -11.01 2.97
C SER A 144 -6.55 -12.28 2.61
N ALA A 145 -6.28 -13.15 3.60
CA ALA A 145 -5.33 -14.25 3.48
C ALA A 145 -5.98 -15.63 3.35
N ARG A 146 -7.26 -15.78 3.71
CA ARG A 146 -7.96 -17.08 3.85
C ARG A 146 -9.21 -17.17 2.97
N ARG A 147 -9.34 -16.28 1.98
CA ARG A 147 -10.40 -16.30 0.97
C ARG A 147 -9.79 -16.18 -0.42
N THR A 148 -10.52 -16.72 -1.39
CA THR A 148 -10.20 -16.58 -2.80
C THR A 148 -10.62 -15.19 -3.27
N HIS A 149 -9.76 -14.53 -4.06
CA HIS A 149 -10.02 -13.20 -4.61
C HIS A 149 -10.48 -13.26 -6.07
N HIS A 150 -11.78 -13.07 -6.28
CA HIS A 150 -12.46 -13.12 -7.58
C HIS A 150 -12.33 -11.80 -8.36
N ASP A 151 -13.03 -11.70 -9.49
CA ASP A 151 -12.84 -10.60 -10.45
C ASP A 151 -13.49 -9.29 -9.99
N PHE A 152 -14.70 -9.33 -9.43
CA PHE A 152 -15.34 -8.14 -8.87
C PHE A 152 -14.84 -7.97 -7.45
N ARG A 153 -14.21 -6.83 -7.16
CA ARG A 153 -13.50 -6.58 -5.91
C ARG A 153 -13.96 -5.28 -5.27
N LEU A 154 -14.07 -5.30 -3.95
CA LEU A 154 -14.26 -4.16 -3.09
C LEU A 154 -13.19 -4.20 -2.01
N SER A 155 -12.48 -3.10 -1.80
CA SER A 155 -11.53 -2.92 -0.71
C SER A 155 -11.90 -1.70 0.11
N MET A 156 -11.98 -1.86 1.42
CA MET A 156 -12.40 -0.83 2.37
C MET A 156 -11.36 -0.67 3.47
N LEU A 157 -11.05 0.56 3.86
CA LEU A 157 -10.11 0.89 4.92
C LEU A 157 -10.88 1.26 6.18
N ALA A 158 -10.92 0.40 7.18
CA ALA A 158 -11.68 0.64 8.41
C ALA A 158 -10.82 0.46 9.66
N ARG A 159 -11.17 1.12 10.77
CA ARG A 159 -10.48 0.97 12.06
C ARG A 159 -11.31 0.22 13.09
N SER A 160 -12.59 0.01 12.80
CA SER A 160 -13.55 -0.59 13.69
C SER A 160 -14.65 -1.31 12.90
N CYS A 161 -15.44 -2.10 13.63
CA CYS A 161 -16.69 -2.68 13.12
C CYS A 161 -17.74 -1.60 12.74
N GLU A 162 -17.70 -0.43 13.38
CA GLU A 162 -18.59 0.69 13.05
C GLU A 162 -18.17 1.33 11.72
N ASP A 163 -16.88 1.67 11.57
CA ASP A 163 -16.31 2.25 10.34
C ASP A 163 -16.60 1.39 9.11
N ILE A 164 -16.51 0.06 9.25
CA ILE A 164 -16.74 -0.86 8.13
C ILE A 164 -18.22 -0.94 7.76
N ASN A 165 -19.12 -0.87 8.75
CA ASN A 165 -20.56 -0.84 8.49
C ASN A 165 -20.95 0.43 7.73
N GLU A 166 -20.39 1.58 8.10
CA GLU A 166 -20.59 2.83 7.35
C GLU A 166 -20.07 2.74 5.91
N GLN A 167 -18.92 2.11 5.69
CA GLN A 167 -18.35 1.95 4.35
C GLN A 167 -19.14 0.96 3.49
N LEU A 168 -19.63 -0.14 4.08
CA LEU A 168 -20.51 -1.10 3.43
C LEU A 168 -21.84 -0.44 3.02
N ASP A 169 -22.45 0.33 3.91
CA ASP A 169 -23.69 1.07 3.62
C ASP A 169 -23.49 2.08 2.48
N ALA A 170 -22.40 2.85 2.51
CA ALA A 170 -22.05 3.79 1.45
C ALA A 170 -21.84 3.09 0.09
N PHE A 171 -21.12 1.96 0.08
CA PHE A 171 -20.94 1.16 -1.13
C PHE A 171 -22.27 0.66 -1.69
N LEU A 172 -23.16 0.13 -0.84
CA LEU A 172 -24.48 -0.36 -1.23
C LEU A 172 -25.43 0.75 -1.72
N LYS A 173 -25.17 2.01 -1.33
CA LYS A 173 -25.85 3.22 -1.83
C LYS A 173 -25.17 3.85 -3.04
N HIS A 174 -24.07 3.26 -3.53
CA HIS A 174 -23.23 3.78 -4.61
C HIS A 174 -22.64 5.18 -4.31
N GLU A 175 -22.40 5.48 -3.04
CA GLU A 175 -21.73 6.70 -2.61
C GLU A 175 -20.21 6.55 -2.72
N THR A 176 -19.54 7.58 -3.23
CA THR A 176 -18.07 7.62 -3.24
C THR A 176 -17.55 8.07 -1.87
N ARG A 177 -16.76 7.21 -1.21
CA ARG A 177 -16.09 7.54 0.06
C ARG A 177 -14.59 7.30 0.00
N ARG A 178 -13.84 8.13 0.71
CA ARG A 178 -12.40 7.92 0.92
C ARG A 178 -12.18 6.58 1.62
N GLY A 179 -11.20 5.81 1.15
CA GLY A 179 -10.89 4.50 1.72
C GLY A 179 -11.73 3.35 1.16
N VAL A 180 -12.69 3.63 0.27
CA VAL A 180 -13.46 2.62 -0.46
C VAL A 180 -13.03 2.60 -1.92
N ALA A 181 -12.65 1.43 -2.43
CA ALA A 181 -12.35 1.23 -3.84
C ALA A 181 -13.03 -0.05 -4.33
N ALA A 182 -13.85 0.10 -5.37
CA ALA A 182 -14.51 -1.02 -6.04
C ALA A 182 -14.06 -1.07 -7.51
N GLY A 183 -13.98 -2.27 -8.06
CA GLY A 183 -13.65 -2.43 -9.46
C GLY A 183 -13.64 -3.88 -9.91
N ARG A 184 -13.42 -4.07 -11.20
CA ARG A 184 -13.29 -5.38 -11.82
C ARG A 184 -11.84 -5.62 -12.22
N LYS A 185 -11.32 -6.80 -11.88
CA LYS A 185 -10.07 -7.32 -12.45
C LYS A 185 -10.26 -7.47 -13.95
N VAL A 186 -9.38 -6.83 -14.72
CA VAL A 186 -9.33 -7.03 -16.17
C VAL A 186 -8.64 -8.38 -16.43
N PRO A 187 -9.30 -9.34 -17.11
CA PRO A 187 -8.68 -10.60 -17.48
C PRO A 187 -7.40 -10.38 -18.29
N ASP A 188 -6.42 -11.26 -18.12
CA ASP A 188 -5.15 -11.29 -18.87
C ASP A 188 -4.27 -10.03 -18.78
N LEU A 189 -4.65 -9.04 -17.95
CA LEU A 189 -3.83 -7.87 -17.67
C LEU A 189 -2.96 -8.13 -16.44
N GLU A 190 -1.68 -8.40 -16.68
CA GLU A 190 -0.67 -8.39 -15.63
C GLU A 190 -0.45 -6.95 -15.15
N ARG A 191 -0.85 -6.65 -13.90
CA ARG A 191 -0.71 -5.31 -13.33
C ARG A 191 0.74 -5.07 -12.94
N LYS A 192 1.47 -4.39 -13.82
CA LYS A 192 2.82 -3.89 -13.58
C LYS A 192 2.76 -2.57 -12.81
N VAL A 193 3.52 -2.47 -11.72
CA VAL A 193 3.59 -1.27 -10.89
C VAL A 193 4.86 -0.49 -11.23
N VAL A 194 4.72 0.82 -11.41
CA VAL A 194 5.86 1.74 -11.58
C VAL A 194 5.88 2.67 -10.38
N PHE A 195 7.03 2.83 -9.74
CA PHE A 195 7.21 3.88 -8.73
C PHE A 195 7.68 5.16 -9.41
N VAL A 196 6.96 6.25 -9.16
CA VAL A 196 7.25 7.57 -9.70
C VAL A 196 7.75 8.44 -8.55
N CYS A 197 9.01 8.86 -8.62
CA CYS A 197 9.67 9.74 -7.66
C CYS A 197 9.63 11.19 -8.19
N PRO A 198 8.69 12.02 -7.70
CA PRO A 198 8.55 13.39 -8.20
C PRO A 198 9.72 14.28 -7.78
N GLY A 199 9.82 15.46 -8.39
CA GLY A 199 10.75 16.50 -7.96
C GLY A 199 10.23 17.29 -6.75
N GLN A 200 10.75 18.50 -6.58
CA GLN A 200 10.26 19.46 -5.59
C GLN A 200 8.84 19.95 -5.93
N GLY A 201 8.05 20.21 -4.89
CA GLY A 201 6.68 20.76 -5.00
C GLY A 201 5.63 19.98 -4.20
N SER A 202 5.93 18.74 -3.78
CA SER A 202 5.03 17.90 -2.99
C SER A 202 5.17 18.07 -1.48
N GLN A 203 6.10 18.91 -1.02
CA GLN A 203 6.35 19.13 0.40
C GLN A 203 5.20 19.87 1.06
N TRP A 204 4.95 19.54 2.33
CA TRP A 204 4.04 20.26 3.20
C TRP A 204 4.48 20.10 4.65
N LEU A 205 4.24 21.11 5.48
CA LEU A 205 4.63 21.11 6.88
C LEU A 205 3.94 19.98 7.64
N GLY A 206 4.72 19.11 8.28
CA GLY A 206 4.21 17.96 9.00
C GLY A 206 4.09 16.68 8.18
N MET A 207 4.53 16.69 6.92
CA MET A 207 4.70 15.46 6.15
C MET A 207 5.59 14.46 6.90
N ALA A 208 5.34 13.18 6.69
CA ALA A 208 6.06 12.05 7.30
C ALA A 208 5.98 11.88 8.83
N ARG A 209 5.62 12.90 9.64
CA ARG A 209 5.58 12.81 11.12
C ARG A 209 4.87 11.57 11.64
N ARG A 210 3.61 11.43 11.23
CA ARG A 210 2.77 10.31 11.67
C ARG A 210 3.33 8.95 11.25
N LEU A 211 3.92 8.85 10.06
CA LEU A 211 4.53 7.61 9.58
C LEU A 211 5.83 7.29 10.32
N VAL A 212 6.63 8.30 10.66
CA VAL A 212 7.79 8.14 11.54
C VAL A 212 7.36 7.61 12.89
N ASP A 213 6.20 8.02 13.43
CA ASP A 213 5.73 7.59 14.74
C ASP A 213 5.03 6.21 14.72
N GLU A 214 4.23 5.92 13.69
CA GLU A 214 3.34 4.75 13.64
C GLU A 214 3.90 3.56 12.82
N GLU A 215 4.73 3.81 11.81
CA GLU A 215 5.17 2.78 10.85
C GLU A 215 6.66 2.44 11.00
N ARG A 216 6.96 1.26 11.56
CA ARG A 216 8.33 0.83 11.86
C ARG A 216 9.26 0.86 10.64
N ILE A 217 8.83 0.29 9.51
CA ILE A 217 9.65 0.20 8.29
C ILE A 217 9.95 1.59 7.72
N PHE A 218 8.97 2.48 7.76
CA PHE A 218 9.14 3.86 7.32
C PHE A 218 10.15 4.60 8.20
N ARG A 219 9.99 4.50 9.52
CA ARG A 219 10.91 5.09 10.51
C ARG A 219 12.34 4.59 10.33
N GLU A 220 12.55 3.28 10.25
CA GLU A 220 13.88 2.67 10.05
C GLU A 220 14.53 3.14 8.74
N ALA A 221 13.74 3.38 7.69
CA ALA A 221 14.25 3.96 6.44
C ALA A 221 14.64 5.44 6.60
N ILE A 222 13.82 6.24 7.28
CA ILE A 222 14.15 7.64 7.58
C ILE A 222 15.40 7.76 8.45
N GLU A 223 15.55 6.92 9.47
CA GLU A 223 16.72 6.90 10.36
C GLU A 223 18.00 6.58 9.58
N ARG A 224 17.97 5.60 8.66
CA ARG A 224 19.11 5.31 7.77
C ARG A 224 19.42 6.48 6.83
N CYS A 225 18.39 7.15 6.30
CA CYS A 225 18.59 8.36 5.50
C CYS A 225 19.20 9.50 6.34
N ALA A 226 18.76 9.67 7.59
CA ALA A 226 19.29 10.67 8.51
C ALA A 226 20.77 10.42 8.81
N GLU A 227 21.14 9.17 9.08
CA GLU A 227 22.53 8.77 9.30
C GLU A 227 23.39 9.08 8.07
N ALA A 228 22.93 8.71 6.87
CA ALA A 228 23.66 8.97 5.63
C ALA A 228 23.78 10.48 5.33
N LEU A 229 22.72 11.26 5.53
CA LEU A 229 22.70 12.70 5.30
C LEU A 229 23.53 13.49 6.31
N SER A 230 23.70 12.98 7.55
CA SER A 230 24.49 13.66 8.59
C SER A 230 25.96 13.91 8.21
N ARG A 231 26.47 13.21 7.19
CA ARG A 231 27.82 13.38 6.63
C ARG A 231 27.94 14.56 5.67
N TYR A 232 26.80 15.03 5.17
CA TYR A 232 26.72 16.01 4.08
C TYR A 232 25.89 17.23 4.44
N ALA A 233 25.12 17.21 5.53
CA ALA A 233 24.26 18.29 6.00
C ALA A 233 24.52 18.63 7.47
N ASP A 234 24.53 19.92 7.80
CA ASP A 234 24.78 20.42 9.16
C ASP A 234 23.48 20.56 9.99
N TRP A 235 22.42 19.86 9.59
CA TRP A 235 21.10 19.85 10.21
C TRP A 235 20.55 18.44 10.33
N SER A 236 19.56 18.25 11.21
CA SER A 236 19.00 16.95 11.54
C SER A 236 17.71 16.67 10.77
N LEU A 237 17.70 15.59 9.98
CA LEU A 237 16.52 15.15 9.23
C LEU A 237 15.31 14.88 10.14
N LEU A 238 15.55 14.23 11.28
CA LEU A 238 14.49 13.88 12.22
C LEU A 238 13.92 15.13 12.92
N ASP A 239 14.76 16.10 13.23
CA ASP A 239 14.32 17.35 13.85
C ASP A 239 13.51 18.18 12.86
N GLU A 240 13.93 18.27 11.60
CA GLU A 240 13.18 18.96 10.55
C GLU A 240 11.81 18.31 10.30
N ILE A 241 11.73 16.98 10.22
CA ILE A 241 10.44 16.27 10.09
C ILE A 241 9.52 16.64 11.26
N ARG A 242 10.05 16.79 12.48
CA ARG A 242 9.29 17.12 13.69
C ARG A 242 9.06 18.62 13.90
N ALA A 243 9.77 19.49 13.19
CA ALA A 243 9.78 20.94 13.40
C ALA A 243 8.41 21.58 13.20
N ASP A 244 7.94 22.40 14.13
CA ASP A 244 6.72 23.19 13.90
C ASP A 244 6.91 24.32 12.86
N ALA A 245 5.85 25.09 12.61
CA ALA A 245 5.88 26.15 11.60
C ALA A 245 6.90 27.27 11.91
N SER A 246 7.26 27.47 13.18
CA SER A 246 8.21 28.50 13.59
C SER A 246 9.66 28.12 13.39
N ASN A 247 9.98 26.82 13.33
CA ASN A 247 11.35 26.32 13.28
C ASN A 247 11.68 25.56 11.98
N SER A 248 10.66 25.21 11.20
CA SER A 248 10.82 24.46 9.94
C SER A 248 11.59 25.27 8.90
N ARG A 249 12.57 24.63 8.27
CA ARG A 249 13.39 25.15 7.16
C ARG A 249 13.00 24.54 5.80
N LEU A 250 11.87 23.84 5.71
CA LEU A 250 11.33 23.24 4.46
C LEU A 250 11.19 24.17 3.23
N GLU A 251 11.40 25.48 3.36
CA GLU A 251 11.46 26.40 2.22
C GLU A 251 12.88 26.52 1.63
N GLU A 252 13.92 26.20 2.40
CA GLU A 252 15.32 26.21 1.98
C GLU A 252 15.64 24.99 1.11
N LEU A 253 16.34 25.19 0.00
CA LEU A 253 16.56 24.14 -1.00
C LEU A 253 17.42 23.00 -0.47
N ASP A 254 18.44 23.37 0.29
CA ASP A 254 19.40 22.45 0.91
C ASP A 254 18.78 21.60 2.02
N VAL A 255 17.57 21.94 2.46
CA VAL A 255 16.74 21.17 3.39
C VAL A 255 15.66 20.39 2.65
N VAL A 256 14.82 21.06 1.84
CA VAL A 256 13.62 20.45 1.24
C VAL A 256 13.94 19.27 0.34
N GLN A 257 15.02 19.34 -0.45
CA GLN A 257 15.40 18.29 -1.38
C GLN A 257 15.86 17.01 -0.68
N PRO A 258 16.80 17.06 0.29
CA PRO A 258 17.11 15.90 1.11
C PRO A 258 15.94 15.32 1.90
N VAL A 259 15.05 16.16 2.46
CA VAL A 259 13.84 15.67 3.16
C VAL A 259 12.95 14.90 2.18
N LEU A 260 12.65 15.47 1.00
CA LEU A 260 11.82 14.81 -0.02
C LEU A 260 12.45 13.49 -0.48
N PHE A 261 13.77 13.46 -0.71
CA PHE A 261 14.50 12.23 -1.02
C PHE A 261 14.29 11.17 0.05
N ALA A 262 14.51 11.51 1.32
CA ALA A 262 14.37 10.57 2.42
C ALA A 262 12.94 10.02 2.54
N VAL A 263 11.93 10.88 2.38
CA VAL A 263 10.51 10.49 2.39
C VAL A 263 10.19 9.57 1.21
N GLN A 264 10.68 9.85 0.01
CA GLN A 264 10.48 9.00 -1.17
C GLN A 264 11.10 7.60 -0.98
N VAL A 265 12.32 7.53 -0.45
CA VAL A 265 13.01 6.26 -0.13
C VAL A 265 12.24 5.48 0.95
N ALA A 266 11.78 6.16 1.99
CA ALA A 266 11.02 5.52 3.08
C ALA A 266 9.63 5.04 2.64
N LEU A 267 8.93 5.79 1.78
CA LEU A 267 7.68 5.34 1.16
C LEU A 267 7.89 4.12 0.26
N ALA A 268 8.96 4.11 -0.55
CA ALA A 268 9.30 2.96 -1.39
C ALA A 268 9.57 1.71 -0.53
N ALA A 269 10.30 1.85 0.58
CA ALA A 269 10.53 0.75 1.53
C ALA A 269 9.21 0.25 2.17
N LEU A 270 8.31 1.17 2.55
CA LEU A 270 7.01 0.81 3.12
C LEU A 270 6.13 0.04 2.12
N TRP A 271 6.03 0.49 0.87
CA TRP A 271 5.28 -0.22 -0.17
C TRP A 271 5.82 -1.64 -0.42
N ARG A 272 7.15 -1.78 -0.51
CA ARG A 272 7.80 -3.09 -0.68
C ARG A 272 7.56 -4.02 0.51
N SER A 273 7.48 -3.47 1.73
CA SER A 273 7.14 -4.28 2.92
C SER A 273 5.75 -4.90 2.89
N TRP A 274 4.83 -4.34 2.09
CA TRP A 274 3.51 -4.91 1.82
C TRP A 274 3.49 -5.87 0.61
N GLY A 275 4.66 -6.18 0.05
CA GLY A 275 4.81 -7.04 -1.13
C GLY A 275 4.54 -6.33 -2.46
N ILE A 276 4.45 -5.00 -2.47
CA ILE A 276 4.24 -4.21 -3.69
C ILE A 276 5.61 -3.83 -4.26
N GLU A 277 6.07 -4.63 -5.21
CA GLU A 277 7.35 -4.46 -5.89
C GLU A 277 7.16 -3.73 -7.23
N PRO A 278 7.93 -2.67 -7.50
CA PRO A 278 7.90 -2.01 -8.80
C PRO A 278 8.62 -2.86 -9.85
N VAL A 279 8.06 -2.94 -11.07
CA VAL A 279 8.78 -3.48 -12.23
C VAL A 279 9.70 -2.44 -12.87
N ALA A 280 9.40 -1.16 -12.63
CA ALA A 280 10.21 -0.05 -13.09
C ALA A 280 10.08 1.16 -12.14
N VAL A 281 11.06 2.06 -12.22
CA VAL A 281 11.05 3.35 -11.52
C VAL A 281 11.29 4.50 -12.51
N VAL A 282 10.69 5.64 -12.22
CA VAL A 282 10.88 6.91 -12.92
C VAL A 282 11.15 8.00 -11.90
N GLY A 283 12.13 8.85 -12.16
CA GLY A 283 12.38 10.04 -11.37
C GLY A 283 12.21 11.32 -12.19
N HIS A 284 11.63 12.36 -11.59
CA HIS A 284 11.54 13.69 -12.17
C HIS A 284 12.54 14.64 -11.49
N SER A 285 13.48 15.20 -12.27
CA SER A 285 14.53 16.09 -11.74
C SER A 285 15.24 15.45 -10.52
N MET A 286 15.24 16.11 -9.36
CA MET A 286 15.83 15.63 -8.11
C MET A 286 15.31 14.25 -7.65
N GLY A 287 14.06 13.90 -8.02
CA GLY A 287 13.47 12.60 -7.69
C GLY A 287 14.20 11.41 -8.33
N LYS A 288 15.03 11.65 -9.35
CA LYS A 288 15.90 10.60 -9.92
C LYS A 288 16.88 10.03 -8.91
N VAL A 289 17.32 10.80 -7.93
CA VAL A 289 18.23 10.30 -6.89
C VAL A 289 17.55 9.23 -6.05
N ALA A 290 16.29 9.44 -5.66
CA ALA A 290 15.48 8.44 -4.98
C ALA A 290 15.19 7.23 -5.89
N ALA A 291 14.83 7.46 -7.16
CA ALA A 291 14.57 6.39 -8.12
C ALA A 291 15.80 5.49 -8.34
N ALA A 292 16.98 6.08 -8.55
CA ALA A 292 18.22 5.33 -8.74
C ALA A 292 18.62 4.53 -7.49
N HIS A 293 18.38 5.09 -6.29
CA HIS A 293 18.57 4.35 -5.05
C HIS A 293 17.60 3.16 -4.94
N VAL A 294 16.31 3.37 -5.21
CA VAL A 294 15.28 2.31 -5.19
C VAL A 294 15.57 1.22 -6.23
N ALA A 295 16.12 1.60 -7.39
CA ALA A 295 16.58 0.67 -8.42
C ALA A 295 17.87 -0.09 -8.04
N GLY A 296 18.56 0.31 -6.97
CA GLY A 296 19.84 -0.27 -6.55
C GLY A 296 21.04 0.15 -7.40
N ILE A 297 20.89 1.20 -8.21
CA ILE A 297 21.96 1.75 -9.05
C ILE A 297 23.01 2.41 -8.17
N ILE A 298 22.58 3.25 -7.23
CA ILE A 298 23.46 3.91 -6.25
C ILE A 298 23.10 3.48 -4.83
N ASN A 299 24.09 3.38 -3.96
CA ASN A 299 23.85 3.07 -2.55
C ASN A 299 23.30 4.31 -1.80
N LEU A 300 22.88 4.12 -0.56
CA LEU A 300 22.23 5.19 0.22
C LEU A 300 23.17 6.36 0.53
N ASP A 301 24.45 6.10 0.80
CA ASP A 301 25.45 7.14 1.07
C ASP A 301 25.74 7.98 -0.18
N GLU A 302 25.89 7.32 -1.34
CA GLU A 302 26.05 7.99 -2.64
C GLU A 302 24.83 8.87 -2.95
N ALA A 303 23.62 8.34 -2.74
CA ALA A 303 22.39 9.08 -2.94
C ALA A 303 22.26 10.29 -2.00
N ALA A 304 22.60 10.12 -0.71
CA ALA A 304 22.63 11.19 0.28
C ALA A 304 23.66 12.26 -0.07
N ARG A 305 24.85 11.87 -0.56
CA ARG A 305 25.89 12.79 -1.04
C ARG A 305 25.38 13.60 -2.22
N ILE A 306 24.86 12.94 -3.26
CA ILE A 306 24.36 13.60 -4.47
C ILE A 306 23.27 14.59 -4.11
N ILE A 307 22.25 14.18 -3.33
CA ILE A 307 21.14 15.08 -3.04
C ILE A 307 21.54 16.23 -2.11
N GLY A 308 22.32 15.95 -1.05
CA GLY A 308 22.73 16.94 -0.07
C GLY A 308 23.72 17.95 -0.64
N ARG A 309 24.72 17.49 -1.41
CA ARG A 309 25.71 18.39 -2.02
C ARG A 309 25.13 19.19 -3.17
N ARG A 310 24.31 18.58 -4.04
CA ARG A 310 23.63 19.29 -5.13
C ARG A 310 22.79 20.43 -4.59
N SER A 311 21.93 20.16 -3.60
CA SER A 311 21.02 21.17 -3.07
C SER A 311 21.78 22.32 -2.41
N GLN A 312 22.86 22.03 -1.67
CA GLN A 312 23.75 23.03 -1.09
C GLN A 312 24.45 23.93 -2.12
N VAL A 313 24.99 23.34 -3.20
CA VAL A 313 25.67 24.11 -4.25
C VAL A 313 24.66 25.02 -4.96
N VAL A 314 23.49 24.48 -5.31
CA VAL A 314 22.43 25.25 -5.98
C VAL A 314 21.91 26.37 -5.06
N GLU A 315 21.65 26.09 -3.79
CA GLU A 315 21.23 27.10 -2.81
C GLU A 315 22.23 28.26 -2.72
N ARG A 316 23.53 27.96 -2.54
CA ARG A 316 24.55 29.01 -2.37
C ARG A 316 24.80 29.83 -3.63
N ARG A 317 24.72 29.22 -4.81
CA ARG A 317 25.26 29.79 -6.05
C ARG A 317 24.17 30.24 -7.03
N ALA A 318 22.97 29.69 -6.94
CA ALA A 318 21.89 29.94 -7.89
C ALA A 318 20.61 30.51 -7.26
N SER A 319 20.41 30.42 -5.94
CA SER A 319 19.30 31.11 -5.28
C SER A 319 19.33 32.61 -5.59
N GLY A 320 18.15 33.18 -5.85
CA GLY A 320 17.97 34.53 -6.37
C GLY A 320 18.31 34.73 -7.87
N HIS A 321 18.88 33.74 -8.55
CA HIS A 321 19.36 33.86 -9.94
C HIS A 321 18.50 33.02 -10.89
N GLY A 322 17.39 33.62 -11.34
CA GLY A 322 16.46 33.04 -12.29
C GLY A 322 15.19 32.50 -11.63
N LYS A 323 14.25 32.05 -12.46
CA LYS A 323 12.97 31.47 -12.00
C LYS A 323 12.53 30.32 -12.91
N MET A 324 11.45 29.68 -12.51
CA MET A 324 10.75 28.68 -13.32
C MET A 324 9.25 28.97 -13.35
N ALA A 325 8.58 28.59 -14.43
CA ALA A 325 7.14 28.73 -14.56
C ALA A 325 6.53 27.55 -15.32
N VAL A 326 5.31 27.19 -14.93
CA VAL A 326 4.45 26.24 -15.65
C VAL A 326 3.62 27.03 -16.67
N VAL A 327 3.54 26.52 -17.89
CA VAL A 327 2.73 27.06 -18.99
C VAL A 327 1.81 25.95 -19.52
N GLU A 328 0.53 26.24 -19.64
CA GLU A 328 -0.45 25.30 -20.21
C GLU A 328 -0.41 25.31 -21.74
N LEU A 329 0.70 24.83 -22.29
CA LEU A 329 0.91 24.63 -23.72
C LEU A 329 1.70 23.33 -24.00
N PRO A 330 1.48 22.69 -25.16
CA PRO A 330 2.41 21.70 -25.70
C PRO A 330 3.80 22.30 -25.93
N VAL A 331 4.83 21.46 -25.95
CA VAL A 331 6.24 21.89 -26.08
C VAL A 331 6.46 22.73 -27.34
N GLU A 332 5.88 22.36 -28.48
CA GLU A 332 6.02 23.10 -29.74
C GLU A 332 5.37 24.48 -29.66
N GLY A 333 4.33 24.63 -28.84
CA GLY A 333 3.68 25.91 -28.56
C GLY A 333 4.57 26.81 -27.71
N VAL A 334 5.19 26.24 -26.68
CA VAL A 334 6.15 26.95 -25.83
C VAL A 334 7.39 27.37 -26.62
N GLU A 335 7.96 26.50 -27.47
CA GLU A 335 9.13 26.85 -28.29
C GLU A 335 8.86 28.06 -29.20
N ARG A 336 7.65 28.17 -29.78
CA ARG A 336 7.26 29.36 -30.55
C ARG A 336 7.18 30.63 -29.68
N LEU A 337 6.71 30.50 -28.44
CA LEU A 337 6.65 31.60 -27.48
C LEU A 337 8.07 32.04 -27.05
N LEU A 338 8.98 31.07 -26.91
CA LEU A 338 10.37 31.28 -26.50
C LEU A 338 11.29 31.78 -27.62
N ALA A 339 10.86 31.78 -28.89
CA ALA A 339 11.68 32.20 -30.03
C ALA A 339 12.27 33.62 -29.90
N LYS A 340 11.63 34.51 -29.11
CA LYS A 340 12.12 35.87 -28.83
C LYS A 340 13.06 35.98 -27.62
N TYR A 341 13.22 34.89 -26.88
CA TYR A 341 13.96 34.80 -25.61
C TYR A 341 15.06 33.73 -25.68
N GLU A 342 15.55 33.42 -26.88
CA GLU A 342 16.60 32.44 -27.11
C GLU A 342 17.83 32.74 -26.25
N GLY A 343 18.34 31.71 -25.55
CA GLY A 343 19.44 31.83 -24.61
C GLY A 343 19.09 32.41 -23.24
N ARG A 344 17.92 33.06 -23.08
CA ARG A 344 17.46 33.64 -21.80
C ARG A 344 16.47 32.74 -21.06
N VAL A 345 15.64 32.01 -21.80
CA VAL A 345 14.64 31.08 -21.27
C VAL A 345 14.61 29.82 -22.12
N VAL A 346 14.56 28.66 -21.47
CA VAL A 346 14.52 27.34 -22.11
C VAL A 346 13.36 26.51 -21.58
N VAL A 347 13.02 25.43 -22.29
CA VAL A 347 12.13 24.38 -21.79
C VAL A 347 12.89 23.53 -20.78
N ALA A 348 12.38 23.49 -19.55
CA ALA A 348 12.97 22.75 -18.44
C ALA A 348 12.35 21.34 -18.27
N ALA A 349 11.04 21.19 -18.51
CA ALA A 349 10.36 19.90 -18.40
C ALA A 349 9.08 19.85 -19.23
N CYS A 350 8.75 18.66 -19.75
CA CYS A 350 7.48 18.36 -20.41
C CYS A 350 6.70 17.37 -19.54
N ASN A 351 5.75 17.86 -18.75
CA ASN A 351 5.03 17.06 -17.74
C ASN A 351 3.77 16.39 -18.29
N GLY A 352 3.28 16.84 -19.44
CA GLY A 352 2.13 16.25 -20.12
C GLY A 352 1.90 16.86 -21.49
N PRO A 353 0.87 16.41 -22.22
CA PRO A 353 0.59 16.87 -23.58
C PRO A 353 0.35 18.38 -23.70
N THR A 354 -0.07 19.02 -22.60
CA THR A 354 -0.40 20.45 -22.53
C THR A 354 0.27 21.16 -21.35
N THR A 355 1.27 20.54 -20.70
CA THR A 355 1.88 21.11 -19.49
C THR A 355 3.39 21.10 -19.63
N THR A 356 3.96 22.29 -19.80
CA THR A 356 5.39 22.49 -20.02
C THR A 356 5.92 23.44 -18.95
N VAL A 357 7.13 23.18 -18.47
CA VAL A 357 7.85 24.04 -17.52
C VAL A 357 8.96 24.75 -18.28
N ILE A 358 9.06 26.06 -18.10
CA ILE A 358 10.14 26.89 -18.63
C ILE A 358 11.02 27.42 -17.50
N SER A 359 12.29 27.65 -17.80
CA SER A 359 13.28 28.14 -16.84
C SER A 359 14.24 29.13 -17.47
N GLY A 360 14.61 30.16 -16.71
CA GLY A 360 15.57 31.17 -17.16
C GLY A 360 15.49 32.47 -16.37
N GLU A 361 15.80 33.57 -17.04
CA GLU A 361 15.84 34.91 -16.45
C GLU A 361 14.47 35.36 -15.92
N ALA A 362 14.45 35.96 -14.72
CA ALA A 362 13.23 36.41 -14.07
C ALA A 362 12.49 37.50 -14.86
N GLU A 363 13.22 38.41 -15.51
CA GLU A 363 12.65 39.49 -16.33
C GLU A 363 11.96 38.93 -17.58
N ALA A 364 12.66 38.07 -18.34
CA ALA A 364 12.10 37.42 -19.52
C ALA A 364 10.86 36.58 -19.19
N LEU A 365 10.86 35.85 -18.08
CA LEU A 365 9.68 35.11 -17.61
C LEU A 365 8.52 36.03 -17.24
N GLY A 366 8.78 37.24 -16.75
CA GLY A 366 7.76 38.27 -16.52
C GLY A 366 7.11 38.76 -17.82
N GLU A 367 7.91 39.02 -18.84
CA GLU A 367 7.41 39.41 -20.18
C GLU A 367 6.58 38.28 -20.83
N ILE A 368 7.04 37.03 -20.70
CA ILE A 368 6.31 35.85 -21.16
C ILE A 368 4.99 35.70 -20.41
N SER A 369 4.98 35.89 -19.08
CA SER A 369 3.76 35.85 -18.27
C SER A 369 2.71 36.85 -18.77
N GLN A 370 3.13 38.07 -19.11
CA GLN A 370 2.21 39.08 -19.65
C GLN A 370 1.67 38.68 -21.03
N THR A 371 2.53 38.09 -21.86
CA THR A 371 2.13 37.58 -23.18
C THR A 371 1.13 36.43 -23.06
N ALA A 372 1.39 35.48 -22.17
CA ALA A 372 0.50 34.37 -21.88
C ALA A 372 -0.86 34.86 -21.36
N GLN A 373 -0.85 35.83 -20.44
CA GLN A 373 -2.08 36.44 -19.92
C GLN A 373 -2.91 37.11 -21.02
N ASN A 374 -2.26 37.86 -21.93
CA ASN A 374 -2.95 38.49 -23.06
C ASN A 374 -3.53 37.49 -24.06
N GLN A 375 -3.01 36.25 -24.07
CA GLN A 375 -3.47 35.15 -24.92
C GLN A 375 -4.38 34.18 -24.16
N GLU A 376 -4.77 34.49 -22.92
CA GLU A 376 -5.60 33.64 -22.04
C GLU A 376 -4.99 32.25 -21.81
N ILE A 377 -3.66 32.16 -21.82
CA ILE A 377 -2.89 30.93 -21.54
C ILE A 377 -2.55 30.90 -20.05
N PHE A 378 -2.83 29.78 -19.38
CA PHE A 378 -2.46 29.60 -17.98
C PHE A 378 -0.93 29.64 -17.82
N PHE A 379 -0.50 30.47 -16.87
CA PHE A 379 0.91 30.67 -16.53
C PHE A 379 1.03 30.80 -15.01
N GLN A 380 1.92 30.02 -14.40
CA GLN A 380 2.16 30.08 -12.96
C GLN A 380 3.65 29.93 -12.64
N PHE A 381 4.20 30.89 -11.90
CA PHE A 381 5.55 30.74 -11.34
C PHE A 381 5.61 29.57 -10.35
N VAL A 382 6.63 28.74 -10.51
CA VAL A 382 6.99 27.71 -9.53
C VAL A 382 7.62 28.41 -8.34
N LYS A 383 7.34 27.93 -7.12
CA LYS A 383 7.94 28.44 -5.87
C LYS A 383 9.39 27.99 -5.73
N VAL A 384 10.24 28.47 -6.63
CA VAL A 384 11.69 28.34 -6.64
C VAL A 384 12.27 29.66 -7.11
N ASP A 385 13.43 30.02 -6.58
CA ASP A 385 14.13 31.27 -6.83
C ASP A 385 15.42 31.08 -7.64
N TYR A 386 15.53 29.96 -8.36
CA TYR A 386 16.62 29.61 -9.26
C TYR A 386 16.08 29.00 -10.56
N ALA A 387 16.90 29.00 -11.61
CA ALA A 387 16.56 28.47 -12.93
C ALA A 387 17.17 27.08 -13.22
N SER A 388 16.59 26.01 -12.64
CA SER A 388 17.02 24.61 -12.93
C SER A 388 16.78 24.20 -14.37
N HIS A 389 17.55 23.24 -14.89
CA HIS A 389 17.42 22.72 -16.26
C HIS A 389 17.62 23.79 -17.32
N SER A 390 18.54 24.72 -17.05
CA SER A 390 18.85 25.84 -17.93
C SER A 390 20.36 26.14 -17.92
N PRO A 391 20.87 26.93 -18.90
CA PRO A 391 22.26 27.36 -18.92
C PRO A 391 22.72 28.10 -17.64
N HIS A 392 21.79 28.57 -16.80
CA HIS A 392 22.14 29.12 -15.48
C HIS A 392 22.81 28.11 -14.55
N MET A 393 22.68 26.80 -14.81
CA MET A 393 23.35 25.75 -14.03
C MET A 393 24.78 25.47 -14.52
N ASP A 394 25.16 25.93 -15.72
CA ASP A 394 26.49 25.67 -16.30
C ASP A 394 27.66 26.16 -15.42
N PRO A 395 27.60 27.33 -14.75
CA PRO A 395 28.66 27.77 -13.85
C PRO A 395 28.87 26.88 -12.62
N LEU A 396 27.92 25.99 -12.32
CA LEU A 396 27.98 25.07 -11.19
C LEU A 396 28.67 23.76 -11.55
N ARG A 397 28.91 23.49 -12.84
CA ARG A 397 29.36 22.19 -13.33
C ARG A 397 30.57 21.64 -12.59
N ASP A 398 31.66 22.39 -12.56
CA ASP A 398 32.93 21.89 -12.02
C ASP A 398 32.83 21.69 -10.49
N GLU A 399 32.14 22.58 -9.77
CA GLU A 399 31.87 22.41 -8.33
C GLU A 399 30.98 21.18 -8.08
N LEU A 400 29.95 20.95 -8.91
CA LEU A 400 29.06 19.80 -8.79
C LEU A 400 29.78 18.48 -9.04
N LEU A 401 30.60 18.39 -10.08
CA LEU A 401 31.38 17.19 -10.37
C LEU A 401 32.37 16.87 -9.25
N ASP A 402 33.00 17.89 -8.67
CA ASP A 402 33.90 17.74 -7.52
C ASP A 402 33.14 17.22 -6.28
N VAL A 403 32.03 17.86 -5.89
CA VAL A 403 31.28 17.45 -4.69
C VAL A 403 30.53 16.12 -4.86
N PHE A 404 30.17 15.75 -6.09
CA PHE A 404 29.64 14.42 -6.38
C PHE A 404 30.68 13.33 -6.20
N GLY A 405 31.96 13.64 -6.46
CA GLY A 405 33.08 12.72 -6.29
C GLY A 405 32.93 11.43 -7.09
N ASP A 406 33.66 10.40 -6.66
CA ASP A 406 33.61 9.09 -7.31
C ASP A 406 32.33 8.34 -6.93
N ILE A 407 31.43 8.16 -7.91
CA ILE A 407 30.18 7.42 -7.77
C ILE A 407 30.43 6.05 -8.39
N HIS A 408 29.91 5.00 -7.75
CA HIS A 408 30.04 3.62 -8.22
C HIS A 408 28.67 3.04 -8.62
N PRO A 409 28.10 3.47 -9.76
CA PRO A 409 26.82 2.97 -10.21
C PRO A 409 26.88 1.47 -10.49
N ARG A 410 25.82 0.78 -10.08
CA ARG A 410 25.64 -0.65 -10.25
C ARG A 410 24.58 -0.90 -11.31
N GLN A 411 24.56 -2.12 -11.81
CA GLN A 411 23.48 -2.56 -12.67
C GLN A 411 22.14 -2.51 -11.90
N ALA A 412 21.13 -1.95 -12.54
CA ALA A 412 19.82 -1.76 -11.94
C ALA A 412 19.14 -3.11 -11.61
N SER A 413 18.72 -3.26 -10.35
CA SER A 413 17.93 -4.42 -9.89
C SER A 413 16.44 -4.29 -10.22
N VAL A 414 15.97 -3.05 -10.40
CA VAL A 414 14.66 -2.69 -10.93
C VAL A 414 14.89 -1.74 -12.09
N ALA A 415 14.18 -1.92 -13.19
CA ALA A 415 14.43 -1.13 -14.39
C ALA A 415 14.18 0.37 -14.13
N MET A 416 15.10 1.25 -14.53
CA MET A 416 14.93 2.69 -14.37
C MET A 416 14.78 3.34 -15.74
N MET A 417 13.74 4.14 -15.93
CA MET A 417 13.61 4.99 -17.11
C MET A 417 14.18 6.37 -16.81
N SER A 418 15.19 6.76 -17.59
CA SER A 418 15.76 8.10 -17.55
C SER A 418 14.82 9.10 -18.19
N THR A 419 14.70 10.26 -17.58
CA THR A 419 14.10 11.47 -18.17
C THR A 419 15.16 12.55 -18.39
N THR A 420 16.45 12.17 -18.46
CA THR A 420 17.56 13.07 -18.86
C THR A 420 17.80 12.88 -20.36
N GLY A 421 17.61 13.94 -21.15
CA GLY A 421 17.68 13.84 -22.61
C GLY A 421 16.54 12.99 -23.20
N ALA A 422 16.85 12.15 -24.18
CA ALA A 422 15.86 11.22 -24.74
C ALA A 422 15.47 10.14 -23.73
N ALA A 423 14.16 9.91 -23.56
CA ALA A 423 13.66 8.90 -22.62
C ALA A 423 14.17 7.51 -23.02
N ALA A 424 14.86 6.85 -22.09
CA ALA A 424 15.47 5.54 -22.33
C ALA A 424 15.50 4.72 -21.03
N MET A 425 15.40 3.40 -21.19
CA MET A 425 15.69 2.47 -20.10
C MET A 425 17.19 2.44 -19.85
N LEU A 426 17.59 2.54 -18.59
CA LEU A 426 18.98 2.52 -18.15
C LEU A 426 19.40 1.10 -17.74
N ASP A 427 20.66 0.73 -18.03
CA ASP A 427 21.33 -0.40 -17.36
C ASP A 427 21.77 0.00 -15.95
N GLY A 428 22.01 1.30 -15.72
CA GLY A 428 22.35 1.90 -14.43
C GLY A 428 23.82 2.24 -14.28
N ARG A 429 24.72 1.52 -14.96
CA ARG A 429 26.17 1.79 -14.93
C ARG A 429 26.56 3.17 -15.49
N GLU A 430 25.68 3.77 -16.29
CA GLU A 430 25.87 5.11 -16.85
C GLU A 430 25.52 6.26 -15.89
N CYS A 431 25.05 6.00 -14.67
CA CYS A 431 24.66 7.05 -13.70
C CYS A 431 25.85 7.65 -12.92
N ASP A 432 26.90 8.05 -13.64
CA ASP A 432 28.10 8.71 -13.10
C ASP A 432 27.85 10.18 -12.71
N ALA A 433 28.88 10.89 -12.24
CA ALA A 433 28.78 12.30 -11.84
C ALA A 433 28.30 13.21 -13.00
N GLU A 434 28.71 12.92 -14.24
CA GLU A 434 28.27 13.63 -15.44
C GLU A 434 26.78 13.39 -15.74
N TYR A 435 26.26 12.20 -15.48
CA TYR A 435 24.83 11.94 -15.55
C TYR A 435 24.04 12.80 -14.55
N TRP A 436 24.50 12.92 -13.31
CA TRP A 436 23.84 13.74 -12.29
C TRP A 436 23.94 15.23 -12.58
N TYR A 437 25.05 15.70 -13.14
CA TYR A 437 25.15 17.06 -13.67
C TYR A 437 24.16 17.28 -14.82
N ARG A 438 24.14 16.41 -15.84
CA ARG A 438 23.19 16.52 -16.97
C ARG A 438 21.73 16.42 -16.54
N ASN A 439 21.45 15.79 -15.40
CA ASN A 439 20.10 15.74 -14.84
C ASN A 439 19.67 17.09 -14.26
N LEU A 440 20.59 17.85 -13.67
CA LEU A 440 20.32 19.22 -13.22
C LEU A 440 20.10 20.13 -14.42
#